data_AF-A0AAV2EI71-F1
#
_entry.id   AF-A0AAV2EI71-F1
#
_cell.length_a   1.000
_cell.length_b   1.000
_cell.length_c   1.000
_cell.angle_alpha   90.00
_cell.angle_beta   90.00
_cell.angle_gamma   90.00
#
_symmetry.space_group_name_H-M   'P 1'
#
loop_
_entity.id
_entity.type
_entity.pdbx_description
1 polymer ?
#
loop_
_entity_poly.entity_id
_entity_poly.type
_entity_poly.pdbx_seq_one_letter_code
_entity_poly.pdbx_strand_id
1 'polypeptide(L)'
;MAYRNRFCNHIACILLTFCIASAQNSTTSSRTFTLYNNCNETIWPGILTKADHNDSAGDIGFPLQPGQTASYPAPPGWSGRIWGRTGCTFNATNGTTTGTCQTGSCGTSLNCTTPSSPPNTIAEFTLGDDHDLDFYDVSLVEGFNLPLVVSPLNGKGNCSIAGCDGDLRQSCPQELGVESDHDRVVACQSACQVFDSDEYCCRGKYSDPMVCVANNYSEAFKQVCPAASSYALDDRTTVMTCSASDYLITFCSSRSNFETSYDNLIQAIRSNYLLLQDD
;
A
#
# COMPACT_ATOMS: atom_id res chain seq x y z
N MET A 1 -27.25 8.68 -78.91
CA MET A 1 -26.32 8.35 -77.80
C MET A 1 -25.76 9.64 -77.24
N ALA A 2 -25.74 9.75 -75.92
CA ALA A 2 -25.70 11.00 -75.16
C ALA A 2 -24.36 11.74 -75.25
N TYR A 3 -24.42 13.06 -75.42
CA TYR A 3 -23.47 14.00 -74.81
C TYR A 3 -24.22 15.29 -74.50
N ARG A 4 -24.61 15.47 -73.22
CA ARG A 4 -25.18 16.71 -72.71
C ARG A 4 -24.12 17.38 -71.85
N ASN A 5 -23.71 18.57 -72.27
CA ASN A 5 -22.91 19.53 -71.53
C ASN A 5 -23.50 19.79 -70.13
N ARG A 6 -22.62 20.01 -69.13
CA ARG A 6 -22.53 21.28 -68.39
C ARG A 6 -21.33 21.27 -67.44
N PHE A 7 -20.43 22.21 -67.67
CA PHE A 7 -19.43 22.68 -66.71
C PHE A 7 -20.11 23.18 -65.44
N CYS A 8 -19.61 22.80 -64.27
CA CYS A 8 -19.75 23.58 -63.05
C CYS A 8 -18.52 23.35 -62.15
N ASN A 9 -17.91 24.45 -61.73
CA ASN A 9 -16.63 24.55 -61.03
C ASN A 9 -16.53 23.68 -59.78
N HIS A 10 -15.39 23.00 -59.64
CA HIS A 10 -14.92 22.38 -58.40
C HIS A 10 -14.53 23.46 -57.39
N ILE A 11 -15.47 23.88 -56.54
CA ILE A 11 -15.14 24.40 -55.21
C ILE A 11 -15.45 23.26 -54.24
N ALA A 12 -14.41 22.49 -53.93
CA ALA A 12 -14.45 21.47 -52.90
C ALA A 12 -14.65 22.16 -51.54
N CYS A 13 -15.88 22.16 -51.03
CA CYS A 13 -16.19 22.44 -49.64
C CYS A 13 -15.60 21.32 -48.78
N ILE A 14 -14.34 21.51 -48.38
CA ILE A 14 -13.70 20.76 -47.31
C ILE A 14 -14.30 21.27 -45.99
N LEU A 15 -15.37 20.62 -45.52
CA LEU A 15 -15.79 20.71 -44.12
C LEU A 15 -15.02 19.65 -43.33
N LEU A 16 -13.75 19.96 -43.06
CA LEU A 16 -12.97 19.29 -42.02
C LEU A 16 -13.45 19.87 -40.68
N THR A 17 -14.42 19.19 -40.05
CA THR A 17 -14.68 19.38 -38.61
C THR A 17 -13.43 18.97 -37.85
N PHE A 18 -12.58 19.97 -37.57
CA PHE A 18 -11.48 19.86 -36.62
C PHE A 18 -12.10 19.72 -35.22
N CYS A 19 -12.43 18.49 -34.82
CA CYS A 19 -12.52 18.17 -33.40
C CYS A 19 -11.09 18.26 -32.88
N ILE A 20 -10.71 19.43 -32.38
CA ILE A 20 -9.53 19.57 -31.53
C ILE A 20 -9.87 18.74 -30.29
N ALA A 21 -9.47 17.47 -30.29
CA ALA A 21 -9.34 16.72 -29.06
C ALA A 21 -8.27 17.48 -28.26
N SER A 22 -8.72 18.33 -27.34
CA SER A 22 -7.84 18.86 -26.31
C SER A 22 -7.29 17.64 -25.58
N ALA A 23 -6.03 17.29 -25.85
CA ALA A 23 -5.29 16.41 -24.98
C ALA A 23 -5.27 17.10 -23.62
N GLN A 24 -6.13 16.65 -22.72
CA GLN A 24 -6.04 17.04 -21.32
C GLN A 24 -4.73 16.41 -20.84
N ASN A 25 -3.69 17.22 -20.70
CA ASN A 25 -2.52 16.83 -19.94
C ASN A 25 -3.00 16.64 -18.50
N SER A 26 -3.36 15.41 -18.13
CA SER A 26 -3.53 15.02 -16.74
C SER A 26 -2.19 15.24 -16.06
N THR A 27 -2.10 16.31 -15.29
CA THR A 27 -0.93 16.61 -14.45
C THR A 27 -1.12 15.83 -13.17
N THR A 28 -0.66 14.58 -13.15
CA THR A 28 -0.60 13.78 -11.93
C THR A 28 0.43 14.40 -11.00
N SER A 29 0.04 14.72 -9.77
CA SER A 29 0.96 15.28 -8.77
C SER A 29 1.61 14.18 -7.93
N SER A 30 2.82 14.44 -7.44
CA SER A 30 3.49 13.54 -6.48
C SER A 30 2.70 13.48 -5.19
N ARG A 31 2.77 12.35 -4.47
CA ARG A 31 2.23 12.22 -3.12
C ARG A 31 3.35 12.08 -2.12
N THR A 32 3.12 12.51 -0.88
CA THR A 32 4.04 12.22 0.22
C THR A 32 3.43 11.16 1.12
N PHE A 33 4.17 10.08 1.35
CA PHE A 33 3.88 9.13 2.41
C PHE A 33 4.66 9.53 3.66
N THR A 34 3.97 9.84 4.75
CA THR A 34 4.56 9.99 6.08
C THR A 34 4.39 8.68 6.82
N LEU A 35 5.49 7.99 7.10
CA LEU A 35 5.52 6.76 7.89
C LEU A 35 5.72 7.13 9.35
N TYR A 36 4.85 6.65 10.24
CA TYR A 36 4.90 6.89 11.67
C TYR A 36 5.01 5.58 12.45
N ASN A 37 6.05 5.47 13.27
CA ASN A 37 6.19 4.35 14.19
C ASN A 37 5.52 4.64 15.53
N ASN A 38 4.29 4.16 15.71
CA ASN A 38 3.60 4.17 17.00
C ASN A 38 3.85 2.88 17.82
N CYS A 39 4.73 1.99 17.35
CA CYS A 39 5.13 0.82 18.11
C CYS A 39 6.04 1.23 19.28
N ASN A 40 6.12 0.37 20.30
CA ASN A 40 7.02 0.54 21.43
C ASN A 40 8.44 0.01 21.16
N GLU A 41 8.71 -0.42 19.92
CA GLU A 41 9.98 -0.94 19.45
C GLU A 41 10.38 -0.30 18.12
N THR A 42 11.67 -0.34 17.81
CA THR A 42 12.16 0.07 16.49
C THR A 42 11.61 -0.88 15.44
N ILE A 43 11.10 -0.31 14.35
CA ILE A 43 10.73 -1.05 13.15
C ILE A 43 11.65 -0.67 12.00
N TRP A 44 11.68 -1.48 10.96
CA TRP A 44 12.40 -1.16 9.73
C TRP A 44 11.44 -1.20 8.55
N PRO A 45 10.84 -0.06 8.15
CA PRO A 45 9.99 -0.04 6.98
C PRO A 45 10.71 -0.59 5.75
N GLY A 46 9.97 -1.30 4.91
CA GLY A 46 10.37 -1.67 3.56
C GLY A 46 9.41 -1.00 2.58
N ILE A 47 9.98 -0.40 1.53
CA ILE A 47 9.22 0.21 0.43
C ILE A 47 9.73 -0.44 -0.85
N LEU A 48 8.82 -1.08 -1.59
CA LEU A 48 9.11 -1.73 -2.85
C LEU A 48 8.26 -1.09 -3.95
N THR A 49 8.92 -0.55 -4.97
CA THR A 49 8.25 -0.02 -6.17
C THR A 49 8.03 -1.15 -7.17
N LYS A 50 6.87 -1.17 -7.83
CA LYS A 50 6.57 -2.17 -8.86
C LYS A 50 7.50 -1.99 -10.08
N ALA A 51 8.02 -3.09 -10.61
CA ALA A 51 9.12 -3.12 -11.58
C ALA A 51 8.82 -2.50 -12.96
N ASP A 52 7.57 -2.18 -13.28
CA ASP A 52 7.17 -1.49 -14.51
C ASP A 52 7.34 0.04 -14.46
N HIS A 53 7.62 0.60 -13.28
CA HIS A 53 7.94 2.01 -13.12
C HIS A 53 9.46 2.24 -13.13
N ASN A 54 9.95 2.98 -14.12
CA ASN A 54 11.36 3.42 -14.26
C ASN A 54 11.79 4.45 -13.19
N ASP A 55 11.16 4.48 -12.02
CA ASP A 55 11.39 5.51 -11.02
C ASP A 55 12.47 5.14 -10.02
N SER A 56 13.46 6.02 -9.95
CA SER A 56 14.70 5.89 -9.20
C SER A 56 14.56 6.30 -7.74
N ALA A 57 13.32 6.41 -7.21
CA ALA A 57 13.09 6.80 -5.82
C ALA A 57 13.72 5.81 -4.81
N GLY A 58 14.12 4.64 -5.30
CA GLY A 58 14.96 3.69 -4.60
C GLY A 58 14.14 2.78 -3.72
N ASP A 59 14.54 1.52 -3.70
CA ASP A 59 14.13 0.57 -2.69
C ASP A 59 14.74 1.02 -1.36
N ILE A 60 13.91 1.47 -0.42
CA ILE A 60 14.39 2.06 0.82
C ILE A 60 14.05 1.15 2.00
N GLY A 61 15.03 0.97 2.86
CA GLY A 61 14.79 0.54 4.22
C GLY A 61 15.63 1.33 5.21
N PHE A 62 15.07 1.58 6.38
CA PHE A 62 15.70 2.40 7.41
C PHE A 62 15.18 1.99 8.78
N PRO A 63 15.96 2.13 9.86
CA PRO A 63 15.42 2.04 11.21
C PRO A 63 14.50 3.24 11.46
N LEU A 64 13.33 2.99 12.04
CA LEU A 64 12.40 4.01 12.50
C LEU A 64 12.10 3.76 13.98
N GLN A 65 12.60 4.62 14.87
CA GLN A 65 12.46 4.43 16.32
C GLN A 65 11.04 4.75 16.79
N PRO A 66 10.61 4.27 17.99
CA PRO A 66 9.33 4.64 18.59
C PRO A 66 9.10 6.15 18.59
N GLY A 67 7.93 6.57 18.13
CA GLY A 67 7.52 7.97 18.07
C GLY A 67 8.12 8.77 16.90
N GLN A 68 8.98 8.17 16.06
CA GLN A 68 9.57 8.87 14.92
C GLN A 68 8.71 8.78 13.66
N THR A 69 8.89 9.77 12.80
CA THR A 69 8.33 9.82 11.45
C THR A 69 9.42 9.86 10.39
N ALA A 70 9.12 9.31 9.20
CA ALA A 70 9.92 9.48 8.00
C ALA A 70 9.01 9.80 6.81
N SER A 71 9.50 10.58 5.85
CA SER A 71 8.73 10.91 4.64
C SER A 71 9.33 10.22 3.42
N TYR A 72 8.46 9.67 2.57
CA TYR A 72 8.79 9.12 1.28
C TYR A 72 8.02 9.88 0.20
N PRO A 73 8.69 10.62 -0.70
CA PRO A 73 8.05 11.26 -1.83
C PRO A 73 7.79 10.22 -2.94
N ALA A 74 6.53 9.88 -3.15
CA ALA A 74 6.11 8.99 -4.22
C ALA A 74 5.89 9.79 -5.52
N PRO A 75 6.57 9.42 -6.62
CA PRO A 75 6.40 10.11 -7.89
C PRO A 75 4.97 9.94 -8.45
N PRO A 76 4.53 10.82 -9.36
CA PRO A 76 3.26 10.64 -10.04
C PRO A 76 3.18 9.30 -10.76
N GLY A 77 2.07 8.58 -10.65
CA GLY A 77 1.94 7.24 -11.24
C GLY A 77 2.51 6.12 -10.37
N TRP A 78 3.10 6.39 -9.21
CA TRP A 78 3.76 5.36 -8.41
C TRP A 78 2.81 4.23 -8.02
N SER A 79 3.27 2.99 -8.18
CA SER A 79 2.61 1.79 -7.66
C SER A 79 3.61 0.95 -6.88
N GLY A 80 3.21 0.46 -5.71
CA GLY A 80 4.12 -0.27 -4.85
C GLY A 80 3.52 -0.67 -3.52
N ARG A 81 4.42 -1.16 -2.65
CA ARG A 81 4.07 -1.78 -1.37
C ARG A 81 4.91 -1.23 -0.24
N ILE A 82 4.30 -1.08 0.93
CA ILE A 82 4.94 -0.61 2.16
C ILE A 82 4.59 -1.56 3.30
N TRP A 83 5.59 -2.00 4.05
CA TRP A 83 5.41 -2.87 5.23
C TRP A 83 6.45 -2.54 6.31
N GLY A 84 6.26 -3.10 7.51
CA GLY A 84 7.19 -2.95 8.63
C GLY A 84 7.90 -4.26 8.93
N ARG A 85 9.23 -4.23 9.09
CA ARG A 85 10.02 -5.37 9.58
C ARG A 85 10.29 -5.22 11.08
N THR A 86 10.31 -6.33 11.80
CA THR A 86 10.57 -6.37 13.26
C THR A 86 11.72 -7.31 13.62
N GLY A 87 12.29 -7.10 14.82
CA GLY A 87 13.37 -7.94 15.33
C GLY A 87 14.62 -7.93 14.44
N CYS A 88 14.92 -6.81 13.79
CA CYS A 88 16.02 -6.74 12.85
C CYS A 88 17.36 -6.46 13.52
N THR A 89 18.41 -7.10 13.00
CA THR A 89 19.80 -6.77 13.34
C THR A 89 20.58 -6.54 12.06
N PHE A 90 21.06 -5.31 11.86
CA PHE A 90 21.84 -4.91 10.70
C PHE A 90 23.26 -4.49 11.11
N ASN A 91 24.25 -4.94 10.35
CA ASN A 91 25.66 -4.59 10.52
C ASN A 91 26.18 -3.92 9.27
N ALA A 92 26.86 -2.79 9.43
CA ALA A 92 27.57 -2.12 8.36
C ALA A 92 28.97 -2.72 8.22
N THR A 93 29.29 -3.29 7.06
CA THR A 93 30.62 -3.81 6.74
C THR A 93 31.00 -3.38 5.32
N ASN A 94 32.15 -2.74 5.17
CA ASN A 94 32.69 -2.29 3.87
C ASN A 94 31.69 -1.47 3.02
N GLY A 95 30.87 -0.62 3.65
CA GLY A 95 29.89 0.23 2.97
C GLY A 95 28.56 -0.45 2.63
N THR A 96 28.40 -1.74 2.94
CA THR A 96 27.14 -2.47 2.78
C THR A 96 26.51 -2.72 4.15
N THR A 97 25.20 -2.49 4.27
CA THR A 97 24.45 -2.79 5.50
C THR A 97 23.62 -4.05 5.29
N THR A 98 24.02 -5.14 5.94
CA THR A 98 23.34 -6.44 5.84
C THR A 98 22.91 -6.96 7.19
N GLY A 99 21.88 -7.80 7.21
CA GLY A 99 21.24 -8.23 8.43
C GLY A 99 20.15 -9.27 8.21
N THR A 100 19.42 -9.54 9.29
CA THR A 100 18.23 -10.38 9.29
C THR A 100 17.12 -9.69 10.08
N CYS A 101 15.88 -10.07 9.80
CA CYS A 101 14.70 -9.63 10.53
C CYS A 101 13.87 -10.86 10.90
N GLN A 102 13.18 -10.80 12.04
CA GLN A 102 12.30 -11.87 12.50
C GLN A 102 11.03 -11.96 11.65
N THR A 103 10.50 -10.82 11.20
CA THR A 103 9.29 -10.75 10.36
C THR A 103 9.46 -9.76 9.20
N GLY A 104 8.78 -10.01 8.08
CA GLY A 104 8.73 -9.12 6.92
C GLY A 104 10.07 -8.94 6.17
N SER A 105 11.06 -9.80 6.42
CA SER A 105 12.41 -9.68 5.83
C SER A 105 12.38 -9.59 4.31
N CYS A 106 13.21 -8.77 3.69
CA CYS A 106 13.30 -8.63 2.22
C CYS A 106 14.67 -9.13 1.71
N GLY A 107 15.12 -10.25 2.26
CA GLY A 107 16.49 -10.74 2.11
C GLY A 107 17.44 -10.17 3.16
N THR A 108 18.72 -10.09 2.85
CA THR A 108 19.75 -9.66 3.81
C THR A 108 20.04 -8.17 3.79
N SER A 109 19.55 -7.45 2.78
CA SER A 109 19.81 -6.01 2.61
C SER A 109 18.91 -5.18 3.53
N LEU A 110 19.45 -4.07 4.04
CA LEU A 110 18.61 -3.05 4.71
C LEU A 110 17.58 -2.47 3.72
N ASN A 111 18.01 -2.17 2.49
CA ASN A 111 17.16 -1.67 1.41
C ASN A 111 16.46 -2.83 0.69
N CYS A 112 15.14 -2.77 0.59
CA CYS A 112 14.31 -3.89 0.13
C CYS A 112 14.09 -3.89 -1.37
N THR A 113 14.91 -4.62 -2.12
CA THR A 113 14.81 -4.74 -3.58
C THR A 113 13.97 -5.94 -4.05
N THR A 114 13.39 -6.67 -3.10
CA THR A 114 12.55 -7.84 -3.33
C THR A 114 11.31 -7.75 -2.45
N PRO A 115 10.23 -8.47 -2.79
CA PRO A 115 9.10 -8.60 -1.89
C PRO A 115 9.51 -9.06 -0.49
N SER A 116 8.71 -8.68 0.51
CA SER A 116 8.83 -9.22 1.86
C SER A 116 8.68 -10.74 1.87
N SER A 117 9.36 -11.38 2.80
CA SER A 117 9.14 -12.75 3.23
C SER A 117 7.99 -12.73 4.24
N PRO A 118 6.82 -13.30 3.89
CA PRO A 118 5.68 -13.39 4.79
C PRO A 118 6.03 -14.20 6.06
N PRO A 119 5.32 -14.00 7.19
CA PRO A 119 4.14 -13.14 7.31
C PRO A 119 4.42 -11.67 7.60
N ASN A 120 3.65 -10.78 6.97
CA ASN A 120 3.61 -9.35 7.28
C ASN A 120 2.36 -8.67 6.72
N THR A 121 1.91 -7.64 7.44
CA THR A 121 0.86 -6.73 6.98
C THR A 121 1.45 -5.79 5.91
N ILE A 122 0.72 -5.57 4.82
CA ILE A 122 1.19 -4.75 3.68
C ILE A 122 0.19 -3.65 3.38
N ALA A 123 0.67 -2.43 3.16
CA ALA A 123 -0.08 -1.37 2.50
C ALA A 123 0.28 -1.35 1.02
N GLU A 124 -0.72 -1.40 0.13
CA GLU A 124 -0.56 -1.37 -1.32
C GLU A 124 -1.12 -0.06 -1.87
N PHE A 125 -0.46 0.51 -2.88
CA PHE A 125 -0.92 1.72 -3.54
C PHE A 125 -0.72 1.65 -5.05
N THR A 126 -1.60 2.37 -5.75
CA THR A 126 -1.48 2.73 -7.17
C THR A 126 -1.97 4.17 -7.31
N LEU A 127 -1.06 5.11 -7.60
CA LEU A 127 -1.32 6.55 -7.57
C LEU A 127 -1.60 7.10 -8.96
N GLY A 128 -2.70 7.85 -9.12
CA GLY A 128 -3.01 8.58 -10.34
C GLY A 128 -3.23 7.75 -11.62
N ASP A 129 -3.64 6.48 -11.49
CA ASP A 129 -3.81 5.54 -12.62
C ASP A 129 -5.10 5.80 -13.43
N ASP A 130 -6.22 6.12 -12.77
CA ASP A 130 -7.50 6.41 -13.41
C ASP A 130 -7.95 7.85 -13.10
N HIS A 131 -7.84 8.78 -14.06
CA HIS A 131 -8.29 10.17 -13.89
C HIS A 131 -7.70 10.92 -12.66
N ASP A 132 -6.43 10.66 -12.31
CA ASP A 132 -5.76 11.19 -11.10
C ASP A 132 -6.38 10.68 -9.76
N LEU A 133 -7.03 9.51 -9.83
CA LEU A 133 -7.50 8.76 -8.67
C LEU A 133 -6.41 7.82 -8.16
N ASP A 134 -6.19 7.85 -6.85
CA ASP A 134 -5.33 6.91 -6.16
C ASP A 134 -6.16 5.73 -5.65
N PHE A 135 -5.59 4.54 -5.71
CA PHE A 135 -6.10 3.32 -5.10
C PHE A 135 -5.15 2.89 -3.99
N TYR A 136 -5.69 2.49 -2.85
CA TYR A 136 -4.90 1.96 -1.74
C TYR A 136 -5.70 1.00 -0.87
N ASP A 137 -5.01 0.06 -0.27
CA ASP A 137 -5.56 -0.88 0.68
C ASP A 137 -4.50 -1.35 1.67
N VAL A 138 -4.95 -2.09 2.69
CA VAL A 138 -4.08 -2.87 3.55
C VAL A 138 -4.47 -4.33 3.44
N SER A 139 -3.48 -5.18 3.23
CA SER A 139 -3.62 -6.59 2.92
C SER A 139 -2.95 -7.46 3.99
N LEU A 140 -3.70 -8.49 4.39
CA LEU A 140 -3.31 -9.59 5.28
C LEU A 140 -3.23 -10.92 4.53
N VAL A 141 -3.28 -10.88 3.20
CA VAL A 141 -3.15 -12.06 2.33
C VAL A 141 -1.81 -12.76 2.58
N GLU A 142 -0.77 -11.96 2.81
CA GLU A 142 0.58 -12.40 3.20
C GLU A 142 0.75 -12.46 4.73
N GLY A 143 -0.34 -12.56 5.49
CA GLY A 143 -0.31 -12.67 6.95
C GLY A 143 -0.26 -11.33 7.68
N PHE A 144 0.09 -11.38 8.96
CA PHE A 144 0.12 -10.23 9.87
C PHE A 144 1.36 -10.27 10.75
N ASN A 145 2.01 -9.13 10.95
CA ASN A 145 3.07 -8.98 11.96
C ASN A 145 2.89 -7.73 12.85
N LEU A 146 2.38 -6.65 12.26
CA LEU A 146 2.12 -5.38 12.93
C LEU A 146 0.75 -4.82 12.51
N PRO A 147 0.01 -4.14 13.40
CA PRO A 147 -1.08 -3.27 12.99
C PRO A 147 -0.54 -2.20 12.04
N LEU A 148 -1.28 -1.90 10.98
CA LEU A 148 -0.91 -0.93 9.95
C LEU A 148 -2.17 -0.23 9.45
N VAL A 149 -2.14 1.09 9.45
CA VAL A 149 -3.26 1.93 9.00
C VAL A 149 -2.75 2.97 8.01
N VAL A 150 -3.48 3.11 6.90
CA VAL A 150 -3.29 4.13 5.87
C VAL A 150 -4.40 5.17 6.01
N SER A 151 -4.01 6.42 6.22
CA SER A 151 -4.92 7.55 6.35
C SER A 151 -4.61 8.61 5.30
N PRO A 152 -5.48 8.83 4.30
CA PRO A 152 -5.32 9.91 3.35
C PRO A 152 -5.47 11.27 4.04
N LEU A 153 -4.73 12.27 3.54
CA LEU A 153 -4.68 13.63 4.07
C LEU A 153 -5.18 14.61 3.02
N ASN A 154 -6.21 15.39 3.38
CA ASN A 154 -6.75 16.48 2.56
C ASN A 154 -7.25 16.07 1.15
N GLY A 155 -7.58 14.80 0.94
CA GLY A 155 -8.12 14.30 -0.33
C GLY A 155 -9.61 14.52 -0.53
N LYS A 156 -10.10 14.19 -1.73
CA LYS A 156 -11.52 14.24 -2.08
C LYS A 156 -12.02 12.88 -2.59
N GLY A 157 -13.27 12.55 -2.31
CA GLY A 157 -13.87 11.27 -2.70
C GLY A 157 -14.10 10.37 -1.50
N ASN A 158 -13.90 9.05 -1.66
CA ASN A 158 -14.09 8.10 -0.57
C ASN A 158 -13.09 8.37 0.55
N CYS A 159 -11.79 8.42 0.24
CA CYS A 159 -10.70 8.81 1.14
C CYS A 159 -10.84 8.24 2.57
N SER A 160 -11.35 7.01 2.66
CA SER A 160 -11.58 6.33 3.93
C SER A 160 -10.28 5.73 4.45
N ILE A 161 -10.18 5.60 5.76
CA ILE A 161 -9.04 4.93 6.38
C ILE A 161 -9.08 3.43 6.01
N ALA A 162 -7.97 2.92 5.48
CA ALA A 162 -7.76 1.50 5.23
C ALA A 162 -6.78 0.93 6.25
N GLY A 163 -6.96 -0.31 6.71
CA GLY A 163 -6.01 -0.86 7.68
C GLY A 163 -6.49 -1.96 8.60
N CYS A 164 -5.53 -2.37 9.42
CA CYS A 164 -5.77 -3.11 10.63
C CYS A 164 -5.25 -2.32 11.84
N ASP A 165 -6.18 -1.93 12.72
CA ASP A 165 -5.92 -1.24 14.00
C ASP A 165 -6.04 -2.18 15.22
N GLY A 166 -6.26 -3.47 14.98
CA GLY A 166 -6.23 -4.54 15.97
C GLY A 166 -4.93 -5.33 15.90
N ASP A 167 -4.57 -5.98 17.01
CA ASP A 167 -3.38 -6.83 17.08
C ASP A 167 -3.76 -8.30 16.92
N LEU A 168 -3.68 -8.81 15.69
CA LEU A 168 -4.01 -10.20 15.35
C LEU A 168 -3.15 -11.23 16.09
N ARG A 169 -1.97 -10.86 16.59
CA ARG A 169 -1.12 -11.78 17.36
C ARG A 169 -1.78 -12.25 18.66
N GLN A 170 -2.71 -11.46 19.20
CA GLN A 170 -3.39 -11.77 20.46
C GLN A 170 -4.46 -12.87 20.30
N SER A 171 -4.96 -13.08 19.09
CA SER A 171 -6.02 -14.04 18.77
C SER A 171 -5.65 -14.91 17.57
N CYS A 172 -4.36 -15.01 17.25
CA CYS A 172 -3.89 -15.81 16.12
C CYS A 172 -4.18 -17.29 16.40
N PRO A 173 -4.86 -18.00 15.48
CA PRO A 173 -5.00 -19.45 15.57
C PRO A 173 -3.64 -20.13 15.73
N GLN A 174 -3.56 -21.14 16.59
CA GLN A 174 -2.30 -21.75 17.00
C GLN A 174 -1.49 -22.26 15.79
N GLU A 175 -2.16 -22.91 14.85
CA GLU A 175 -1.62 -23.45 13.61
C GLU A 175 -1.07 -22.38 12.64
N LEU A 176 -1.43 -21.10 12.85
CA LEU A 176 -0.96 -19.96 12.05
C LEU A 176 0.12 -19.15 12.76
N GLY A 177 0.34 -19.38 14.05
CA GLY A 177 1.26 -18.60 14.86
C GLY A 177 2.72 -18.77 14.46
N VAL A 178 3.46 -17.65 14.40
CA VAL A 178 4.92 -17.64 14.40
C VAL A 178 5.39 -17.25 15.80
N GLU A 179 6.00 -18.19 16.50
CA GLU A 179 6.46 -17.99 17.88
C GLU A 179 7.89 -17.43 17.91
N SER A 180 8.17 -16.61 18.92
CA SER A 180 9.53 -16.25 19.32
C SER A 180 10.09 -17.24 20.33
N ASP A 181 11.38 -17.12 20.65
CA ASP A 181 12.08 -17.91 21.68
C ASP A 181 11.47 -17.83 23.10
N HIS A 182 10.47 -16.95 23.32
CA HIS A 182 9.76 -16.77 24.59
C HIS A 182 8.27 -17.17 24.51
N ASP A 183 7.91 -18.10 23.62
CA ASP A 183 6.54 -18.60 23.40
C ASP A 183 5.50 -17.48 23.11
N ARG A 184 5.98 -16.32 22.65
CA ARG A 184 5.13 -15.21 22.24
C ARG A 184 4.95 -15.24 20.72
N VAL A 185 3.70 -15.23 20.27
CA VAL A 185 3.34 -15.05 18.86
C VAL A 185 3.80 -13.66 18.39
N VAL A 186 4.75 -13.63 17.46
CA VAL A 186 5.32 -12.40 16.87
C VAL A 186 4.69 -12.03 15.53
N ALA A 187 4.06 -13.00 14.88
CA ALA A 187 3.33 -12.82 13.64
C ALA A 187 2.30 -13.95 13.47
N CYS A 188 1.32 -13.75 12.59
CA CYS A 188 0.29 -14.70 12.23
C CYS A 188 0.33 -14.93 10.72
N GLN A 189 0.59 -16.16 10.30
CA GLN A 189 0.56 -16.56 8.89
C GLN A 189 -0.88 -16.59 8.38
N SER A 190 -1.08 -16.36 7.09
CA SER A 190 -2.36 -16.66 6.44
C SER A 190 -2.51 -18.17 6.22
N ALA A 191 -3.75 -18.62 6.02
CA ALA A 191 -4.04 -20.02 5.72
C ALA A 191 -3.33 -20.49 4.44
N CYS A 192 -3.17 -19.62 3.43
CA CYS A 192 -2.44 -19.95 2.22
C CYS A 192 -0.98 -20.31 2.52
N GLN A 193 -0.31 -19.55 3.39
CA GLN A 193 1.08 -19.81 3.75
C GLN A 193 1.28 -21.13 4.48
N VAL A 194 0.33 -21.52 5.33
CA VAL A 194 0.46 -22.73 6.16
C VAL A 194 0.03 -23.98 5.40
N PHE A 195 -1.06 -23.92 4.65
CA PHE A 195 -1.67 -25.10 4.03
C PHE A 195 -1.35 -25.26 2.55
N ASP A 196 -0.90 -24.19 1.87
CA ASP A 196 -0.55 -24.15 0.44
C ASP A 196 -1.58 -24.85 -0.47
N SER A 197 -2.85 -24.75 -0.11
CA SER A 197 -3.95 -25.34 -0.88
C SER A 197 -4.49 -24.32 -1.88
N ASP A 198 -4.97 -24.81 -3.02
CA ASP A 198 -5.56 -23.93 -4.04
C ASP A 198 -6.78 -23.17 -3.52
N GLU A 199 -7.48 -23.71 -2.52
CA GLU A 199 -8.62 -23.07 -1.87
C GLU A 199 -8.20 -21.85 -1.04
N TYR A 200 -7.19 -22.01 -0.18
CA TYR A 200 -6.72 -20.90 0.65
C TYR A 200 -5.93 -19.86 -0.15
N CYS A 201 -5.29 -20.28 -1.25
CA CYS A 201 -4.47 -19.42 -2.10
C CYS A 201 -5.22 -18.86 -3.33
N CYS A 202 -6.51 -19.17 -3.49
CA CYS A 202 -7.32 -18.80 -4.66
C CYS A 202 -6.67 -19.16 -6.02
N ARG A 203 -6.12 -20.39 -6.14
CA ARG A 203 -5.45 -20.86 -7.38
C ARG A 203 -6.35 -21.81 -8.18
N GLY A 204 -6.04 -21.96 -9.47
CA GLY A 204 -6.75 -22.90 -10.35
C GLY A 204 -8.25 -22.61 -10.41
N LYS A 205 -9.09 -23.58 -10.04
CA LYS A 205 -10.56 -23.39 -10.02
C LYS A 205 -11.02 -22.32 -9.02
N TYR A 206 -10.21 -22.02 -8.00
CA TYR A 206 -10.47 -20.95 -7.03
C TYR A 206 -9.92 -19.60 -7.50
N SER A 207 -9.46 -19.44 -8.75
CA SER A 207 -9.12 -18.11 -9.27
C SER A 207 -10.36 -17.25 -9.58
N ASP A 208 -11.55 -17.85 -9.55
CA ASP A 208 -12.83 -17.15 -9.69
C ASP A 208 -13.29 -16.62 -8.31
N PRO A 209 -13.58 -15.30 -8.16
CA PRO A 209 -14.10 -14.72 -6.92
C PRO A 209 -15.42 -15.34 -6.45
N MET A 210 -16.20 -15.97 -7.33
CA MET A 210 -17.41 -16.69 -6.96
C MET A 210 -17.13 -18.07 -6.34
N VAL A 211 -15.89 -18.57 -6.47
CA VAL A 211 -15.46 -19.87 -5.96
C VAL A 211 -14.50 -19.73 -4.79
N CYS A 212 -13.57 -18.78 -4.81
CA CYS A 212 -12.74 -18.46 -3.64
C CYS A 212 -13.50 -17.54 -2.70
N VAL A 213 -14.16 -18.15 -1.72
CA VAL A 213 -14.92 -17.43 -0.70
C VAL A 213 -14.15 -17.40 0.61
N ALA A 214 -14.60 -16.55 1.54
CA ALA A 214 -14.04 -16.49 2.88
C ALA A 214 -14.08 -17.86 3.57
N ASN A 215 -13.05 -18.14 4.37
CA ASN A 215 -12.93 -19.34 5.19
C ASN A 215 -12.75 -18.95 6.66
N ASN A 216 -12.73 -19.92 7.57
CA ASN A 216 -12.64 -19.67 9.01
C ASN A 216 -11.41 -18.83 9.41
N TYR A 217 -10.29 -18.95 8.71
CA TYR A 217 -9.08 -18.18 9.00
C TYR A 217 -9.17 -16.74 8.48
N SER A 218 -9.63 -16.55 7.23
CA SER A 218 -9.80 -15.20 6.69
C SER A 218 -10.90 -14.42 7.42
N GLU A 219 -11.97 -15.10 7.85
CA GLU A 219 -13.00 -14.51 8.72
C GLU A 219 -12.44 -14.12 10.10
N ALA A 220 -11.58 -14.96 10.70
CA ALA A 220 -10.91 -14.60 11.96
C ALA A 220 -10.02 -13.36 11.80
N PHE A 221 -9.33 -13.22 10.67
CA PHE A 221 -8.56 -12.02 10.35
C PHE A 221 -9.46 -10.80 10.20
N LYS A 222 -10.60 -10.95 9.50
CA LYS A 222 -11.58 -9.89 9.27
C LYS A 222 -12.26 -9.40 10.55
N GLN A 223 -12.47 -10.28 11.54
CA GLN A 223 -13.03 -9.90 12.84
C GLN A 223 -12.14 -8.87 13.58
N VAL A 224 -10.82 -9.01 13.45
CA VAL A 224 -9.86 -8.08 14.05
C VAL A 224 -9.61 -6.88 13.13
N CYS A 225 -9.57 -7.10 11.82
CA CYS A 225 -9.19 -6.11 10.82
C CYS A 225 -10.25 -5.98 9.71
N PRO A 226 -11.45 -5.43 9.99
CA PRO A 226 -12.54 -5.41 9.02
C PRO A 226 -12.25 -4.56 7.78
N ALA A 227 -11.38 -3.55 7.90
CA ALA A 227 -10.98 -2.64 6.84
C ALA A 227 -9.70 -3.08 6.09
N ALA A 228 -9.27 -4.34 6.26
CA ALA A 228 -8.15 -4.93 5.53
C ALA A 228 -8.62 -6.13 4.68
N SER A 229 -7.93 -6.39 3.58
CA SER A 229 -8.10 -7.61 2.79
C SER A 229 -7.54 -8.79 3.58
N SER A 230 -8.30 -9.87 3.71
CA SER A 230 -7.97 -11.05 4.54
C SER A 230 -7.61 -12.29 3.72
N TYR A 231 -7.91 -12.30 2.42
CA TYR A 231 -7.54 -13.34 1.45
C TYR A 231 -7.50 -12.75 0.03
N ALA A 232 -6.97 -13.49 -0.94
CA ALA A 232 -6.58 -12.93 -2.24
C ALA A 232 -7.73 -12.33 -3.06
N LEU A 233 -8.95 -12.84 -2.90
CA LEU A 233 -10.15 -12.38 -3.61
C LEU A 233 -11.20 -11.83 -2.63
N ASP A 234 -10.75 -11.22 -1.53
CA ASP A 234 -11.61 -10.51 -0.58
C ASP A 234 -12.38 -9.37 -1.27
N ASP A 235 -13.48 -8.96 -0.66
CA ASP A 235 -14.41 -7.98 -1.23
C ASP A 235 -13.68 -6.71 -1.66
N ARG A 236 -13.99 -6.22 -2.87
CA ARG A 236 -13.40 -5.01 -3.46
C ARG A 236 -13.67 -3.75 -2.64
N THR A 237 -14.55 -3.80 -1.65
CA THR A 237 -14.80 -2.71 -0.70
C THR A 237 -13.61 -2.41 0.22
N THR A 238 -12.61 -3.30 0.29
CA THR A 238 -11.35 -3.03 1.02
C THR A 238 -10.39 -2.13 0.26
N VAL A 239 -10.58 -1.96 -1.05
CA VAL A 239 -9.78 -1.05 -1.88
C VAL A 239 -10.42 0.33 -1.84
N MET A 240 -9.70 1.27 -1.26
CA MET A 240 -10.13 2.66 -1.13
C MET A 240 -9.68 3.48 -2.33
N THR A 241 -10.45 4.53 -2.61
CA THR A 241 -10.13 5.50 -3.65
C THR A 241 -10.04 6.91 -3.09
N CYS A 242 -9.09 7.70 -3.57
CA CYS A 242 -8.96 9.08 -3.15
C CYS A 242 -8.34 9.95 -4.25
N SER A 243 -8.94 11.12 -4.51
CA SER A 243 -8.36 12.11 -5.41
C SER A 243 -7.41 13.01 -4.65
N ALA A 244 -6.16 13.08 -5.13
CA ALA A 244 -5.07 13.91 -4.65
C ALA A 244 -5.00 14.12 -3.14
N SER A 245 -4.36 13.18 -2.42
CA SER A 245 -4.03 13.26 -1.00
C SER A 245 -2.61 12.81 -0.71
N ASP A 246 -1.94 13.44 0.25
CA ASP A 246 -0.81 12.80 0.94
C ASP A 246 -1.33 11.66 1.84
N TYR A 247 -0.46 10.79 2.33
CA TYR A 247 -0.89 9.70 3.20
C TYR A 247 -0.04 9.61 4.45
N LEU A 248 -0.71 9.39 5.57
CA LEU A 248 -0.09 8.98 6.82
C LEU A 248 -0.21 7.46 6.96
N ILE A 249 0.93 6.78 7.08
CA ILE A 249 1.03 5.34 7.29
C ILE A 249 1.48 5.11 8.73
N THR A 250 0.58 4.60 9.57
CA THR A 250 0.83 4.40 11.00
C THR A 250 1.01 2.93 11.33
N PHE A 251 2.19 2.58 11.83
CA PHE A 251 2.48 1.25 12.39
C PHE A 251 2.07 1.19 13.86
N CYS A 252 1.51 0.05 14.30
CA CYS A 252 0.96 -0.13 15.64
C CYS A 252 -0.12 0.90 16.01
N SER A 253 -0.99 1.22 15.06
CA SER A 253 -2.24 1.92 15.36
C SER A 253 -3.10 1.10 16.33
N SER A 254 -3.84 1.77 17.21
CA SER A 254 -4.80 1.13 18.12
C SER A 254 -6.10 1.91 18.16
N ARG A 255 -7.24 1.20 18.15
CA ARG A 255 -8.60 1.80 18.23
C ARG A 255 -8.77 2.80 19.36
N SER A 256 -8.10 2.60 20.50
CA SER A 256 -8.25 3.45 21.69
C SER A 256 -7.48 4.77 21.61
N ASN A 257 -6.43 4.86 20.79
CA ASN A 257 -5.54 6.02 20.73
C ASN A 257 -5.45 6.64 19.33
N PHE A 258 -6.16 6.09 18.34
CA PHE A 258 -6.04 6.49 16.95
C PHE A 258 -6.42 7.96 16.75
N GLU A 259 -7.61 8.41 17.19
CA GLU A 259 -8.05 9.80 16.98
C GLU A 259 -7.10 10.82 17.61
N THR A 260 -6.70 10.62 18.88
CA THR A 260 -5.83 11.57 19.58
C THR A 260 -4.38 11.54 19.06
N SER A 261 -3.84 10.38 18.71
CA SER A 261 -2.50 10.27 18.13
C SER A 261 -2.47 10.84 16.72
N TYR A 262 -3.49 10.55 15.91
CA TYR A 262 -3.67 11.07 14.57
C TYR A 262 -3.79 12.60 14.58
N ASP A 263 -4.69 13.19 15.38
CA ASP A 263 -4.89 14.64 15.40
C ASP A 263 -3.62 15.39 15.83
N ASN A 264 -2.94 14.91 16.87
CA ASN A 264 -1.68 15.50 17.33
C ASN A 264 -0.58 15.38 16.27
N LEU A 265 -0.51 14.26 15.58
CA LEU A 265 0.48 14.04 14.53
C LEU A 265 0.19 14.88 13.29
N ILE A 266 -1.06 14.97 12.86
CA ILE A 266 -1.48 15.87 11.78
C ILE A 266 -1.20 17.31 12.14
N GLN A 267 -1.42 17.71 13.39
CA GLN A 267 -1.07 19.04 13.86
C GLN A 267 0.45 19.28 13.82
N ALA A 268 1.27 18.32 14.26
CA ALA A 268 2.73 18.40 14.20
C ALA A 268 3.26 18.45 12.75
N ILE A 269 2.70 17.64 11.85
CA ILE A 269 3.03 17.65 10.42
C ILE A 269 2.67 19.01 9.81
N ARG A 270 1.47 19.54 10.10
CA ARG A 270 1.03 20.86 9.63
C ARG A 270 1.92 21.99 10.16
N SER A 271 2.30 21.94 11.44
CA SER A 271 3.19 22.93 12.04
C SER A 271 4.59 22.91 11.41
N ASN A 272 5.14 21.73 11.12
CA ASN A 272 6.43 21.62 10.41
C ASN A 272 6.34 22.08 8.95
N TYR A 273 5.21 21.87 8.28
CA TYR A 273 5.00 22.35 6.91
C TYR A 273 4.93 23.89 6.83
N LEU A 274 4.29 24.54 7.81
CA LEU A 274 4.22 26.01 7.88
C LEU A 274 5.60 26.64 8.11
N LEU A 275 6.46 26.01 8.93
CA LEU A 275 7.81 26.51 9.18
C LEU A 275 8.74 26.43 7.95
N LEU A 276 8.45 25.56 6.98
CA LEU A 276 9.24 25.42 5.75
C LEU A 276 8.76 26.33 4.61
N GLN A 277 7.66 27.07 4.79
CA GLN A 277 7.15 28.05 3.81
C GLN A 277 7.55 29.49 4.14
N ASP A 278 8.17 29.73 5.30
CA ASP A 278 8.63 31.04 5.77
C ASP A 278 10.14 31.30 5.48
N ASP A 279 10.83 30.38 4.78
CA ASP A 279 12.22 30.50 4.30
C ASP A 279 12.27 30.60 2.76
#